data_AF-A0A9D9R5J6-F1
#
_entry.id   AF-A0A9D9R5J6-F1
#
_cell.length_a   1.000
_cell.length_b   1.000
_cell.length_c   1.000
_cell.angle_alpha   90.00
_cell.angle_beta   90.00
_cell.angle_gamma   90.00
#
_symmetry.space_group_name_H-M   'P 1'
#
loop_
_entity.id
_entity.type
_entity.pdbx_description
1 polymer ?
#
loop_
_entity_poly.entity_id
_entity_poly.type
_entity_poly.pdbx_seq_one_letter_code
_entity_poly.pdbx_strand_id
1 'polypeptide(L)'
;MEKTDRVKCLDRAIANGAAINDSLFCSLMADYPYFLPAMVMRMQDGSLTDSQRQQLLAGAATTIGNREDLFYLVGNDGSAIRIHNTETDNKTKSTMDTISHFLDTFGNNDDAETRALEQRIFNPTPDYAQLLAKEEEKSEPEENGEESEHDRLINKFITRSRQQSGRFPSTADNDADRQADEVAEEVARAPKPTAPVTDDDPSLLSESLAKIYIRQHKFAKALEIIQSLSLNYSEKSIYFADQIRFLKKLIENEKYKQNKQ
;
A
#
# COMPACT_ATOMS: atom_id res chain seq x y z
N MET A 1 -49.72 2.43 -45.70
CA MET A 1 -48.84 3.61 -45.72
C MET A 1 -47.77 3.39 -46.76
N GLU A 2 -47.61 4.35 -47.66
CA GLU A 2 -46.48 4.36 -48.58
C GLU A 2 -45.16 4.57 -47.81
N LYS A 3 -44.03 4.13 -48.38
CA LYS A 3 -42.70 4.25 -47.74
C LYS A 3 -42.39 5.70 -47.35
N THR A 4 -42.80 6.64 -48.20
CA THR A 4 -42.63 8.08 -48.02
C THR A 4 -43.39 8.63 -46.82
N ASP A 5 -44.57 8.09 -46.52
CA ASP A 5 -45.39 8.52 -45.39
C ASP A 5 -44.87 7.97 -44.06
N ARG A 6 -44.30 6.76 -44.08
CA ARG A 6 -43.67 6.14 -42.89
C ARG A 6 -42.47 6.94 -42.40
N VAL A 7 -41.61 7.37 -43.33
CA VAL A 7 -40.43 8.22 -43.02
C VAL A 7 -40.88 9.56 -42.44
N LYS A 8 -41.87 10.22 -43.05
CA LYS A 8 -42.42 11.48 -42.52
C LYS A 8 -43.01 11.31 -41.11
N CYS A 9 -43.62 10.16 -40.82
CA CYS A 9 -44.13 9.88 -39.48
C CYS A 9 -43.01 9.59 -38.48
N LEU A 10 -41.94 8.92 -38.90
CA LEU A 10 -40.74 8.74 -38.08
C LEU A 10 -40.06 10.07 -37.77
N ASP A 11 -39.87 10.93 -38.78
CA ASP A 11 -39.27 12.26 -38.61
C ASP A 11 -40.08 13.13 -37.63
N ARG A 12 -41.42 13.05 -37.71
CA ARG A 12 -42.29 13.72 -36.73
C ARG A 12 -42.16 13.12 -35.33
N ALA A 13 -42.02 11.80 -35.21
CA ALA A 13 -41.83 11.14 -33.91
C ALA A 13 -40.50 11.57 -33.28
N ILE A 14 -39.41 11.62 -34.07
CA ILE A 14 -38.10 12.11 -33.63
C ILE A 14 -38.19 13.58 -33.20
N ALA A 15 -38.80 14.44 -34.02
CA ALA A 15 -38.90 15.88 -33.73
C ALA A 15 -39.69 16.18 -32.44
N ASN A 16 -40.69 15.36 -32.13
CA ASN A 16 -41.54 15.53 -30.96
C ASN A 16 -41.06 14.74 -29.73
N GLY A 17 -39.98 13.95 -29.85
CA GLY A 17 -39.53 13.04 -28.80
C GLY A 17 -40.59 11.98 -28.43
N ALA A 18 -41.46 11.63 -29.37
CA ALA A 18 -42.59 10.73 -29.14
C ALA A 18 -42.22 9.28 -29.45
N ALA A 19 -42.81 8.34 -28.70
CA ALA A 19 -42.66 6.91 -28.94
C ALA A 19 -43.26 6.51 -30.30
N ILE A 20 -42.65 5.50 -30.92
CA ILE A 20 -43.12 4.97 -32.21
C ILE A 20 -44.23 3.94 -31.96
N ASN A 21 -45.35 4.06 -32.67
CA ASN A 21 -46.42 3.06 -32.67
C ASN A 21 -45.93 1.69 -33.17
N ASP A 22 -46.42 0.62 -32.55
CA ASP A 22 -45.99 -0.76 -32.84
C ASP A 22 -46.20 -1.17 -34.30
N SER A 23 -47.30 -0.72 -34.92
CA SER A 23 -47.59 -0.97 -36.34
C SER A 23 -46.60 -0.29 -37.29
N LEU A 24 -46.15 0.92 -36.93
CA LEU A 24 -45.14 1.66 -37.70
C LEU A 24 -43.79 0.96 -37.56
N PHE A 25 -43.41 0.61 -36.33
CA PHE A 25 -42.17 -0.12 -36.03
C PHE A 25 -42.06 -1.43 -36.82
N CYS A 26 -43.08 -2.30 -36.74
CA CYS A 26 -43.10 -3.57 -37.48
C CYS A 26 -42.98 -3.37 -38.99
N SER A 27 -43.63 -2.34 -39.53
CA SER A 27 -43.54 -2.03 -40.97
C SER A 27 -42.15 -1.52 -41.39
N LEU A 28 -41.46 -0.76 -40.52
CA LEU A 28 -40.10 -0.30 -40.77
C LEU A 28 -39.09 -1.45 -40.67
N MET A 29 -39.26 -2.33 -39.68
CA MET A 29 -38.39 -3.49 -39.48
C MET A 29 -38.51 -4.52 -40.61
N ALA A 30 -39.70 -4.65 -41.21
CA ALA A 30 -39.91 -5.50 -42.38
C ALA A 30 -39.17 -4.98 -43.63
N ASP A 31 -39.14 -3.66 -43.83
CA ASP A 31 -38.44 -3.03 -44.96
C ASP A 31 -36.93 -2.89 -44.70
N TYR A 32 -36.55 -2.60 -43.45
CA TYR A 32 -35.18 -2.32 -43.01
C TYR A 32 -34.85 -3.08 -41.73
N PRO A 33 -34.42 -4.35 -41.83
CA PRO A 33 -34.17 -5.22 -40.68
C PRO A 33 -33.06 -4.77 -39.72
N TYR A 34 -32.19 -3.85 -40.14
CA TYR A 34 -31.03 -3.36 -39.38
C TYR A 34 -31.13 -1.86 -39.05
N PHE A 35 -32.34 -1.31 -39.01
CA PHE A 35 -32.55 0.12 -38.80
C PHE A 35 -32.48 0.51 -37.31
N LEU A 36 -31.27 0.84 -36.87
CA LEU A 36 -30.92 1.17 -35.48
C LEU A 36 -31.80 2.26 -34.82
N PRO A 37 -32.11 3.41 -35.48
CA PRO A 37 -32.90 4.46 -34.85
C PRO A 37 -34.31 3.99 -34.44
N ALA A 38 -34.98 3.19 -35.27
CA ALA A 38 -36.30 2.66 -34.92
C ALA A 38 -36.22 1.65 -33.78
N MET A 39 -35.19 0.79 -33.75
CA MET A 39 -34.99 -0.16 -32.66
C MET A 39 -34.80 0.58 -31.33
N VAL A 40 -34.02 1.66 -31.33
CA VAL A 40 -33.68 2.39 -30.10
C VAL A 40 -34.85 3.22 -29.60
N MET A 41 -35.54 3.95 -30.48
CA MET A 41 -36.76 4.65 -30.11
C MET A 41 -37.83 3.69 -29.59
N ARG A 42 -37.90 2.46 -30.12
CA ARG A 42 -38.79 1.43 -29.59
C ARG A 42 -38.32 0.96 -28.21
N MET A 43 -37.04 0.70 -28.00
CA MET A 43 -36.51 0.28 -26.69
C MET A 43 -36.65 1.32 -25.58
N GLN A 44 -36.62 2.62 -25.93
CA GLN A 44 -36.88 3.73 -25.01
C GLN A 44 -38.34 3.83 -24.57
N ASP A 45 -39.26 3.21 -25.31
CA ASP A 45 -40.65 3.12 -24.92
C ASP A 45 -40.80 2.12 -23.76
N GLY A 46 -41.37 2.58 -22.63
CA GLY A 46 -41.60 1.77 -21.44
C GLY A 46 -42.63 0.66 -21.64
N SER A 47 -43.31 0.60 -22.80
CA SER A 47 -44.36 -0.36 -23.08
C SER A 47 -43.88 -1.80 -23.35
N LEU A 48 -42.57 -2.04 -23.54
CA LEU A 48 -42.07 -3.37 -23.91
C LEU A 48 -41.81 -4.28 -22.71
N THR A 49 -42.08 -5.56 -22.89
CA THR A 49 -41.65 -6.62 -21.97
C THR A 49 -40.13 -6.80 -21.99
N ASP A 50 -39.56 -7.30 -20.90
CA ASP A 50 -38.11 -7.50 -20.80
C ASP A 50 -37.56 -8.47 -21.86
N SER A 51 -38.34 -9.50 -22.21
CA SER A 51 -37.99 -10.44 -23.29
C SER A 51 -37.92 -9.76 -24.66
N GLN A 52 -38.91 -8.92 -24.99
CA GLN A 52 -38.91 -8.17 -26.26
C GLN A 52 -37.78 -7.12 -26.29
N ARG A 53 -37.52 -6.45 -25.16
CA ARG A 53 -36.40 -5.51 -25.03
C ARG A 53 -35.07 -6.21 -25.27
N GLN A 54 -34.88 -7.40 -24.71
CA GLN A 54 -33.65 -8.18 -24.89
C GLN A 54 -33.46 -8.64 -26.34
N GLN A 55 -34.53 -9.03 -27.03
CA GLN A 55 -34.48 -9.38 -28.47
C GLN A 55 -34.09 -8.17 -29.33
N LEU A 56 -34.67 -7.00 -29.07
CA LEU A 56 -34.31 -5.76 -29.78
C LEU A 56 -32.88 -5.31 -29.47
N LEU A 57 -32.44 -5.45 -28.23
CA LEU A 57 -31.06 -5.14 -27.82
C LEU A 57 -30.06 -6.07 -28.51
N ALA A 58 -30.35 -7.37 -28.60
CA ALA A 58 -29.53 -8.33 -29.32
C ALA A 58 -29.43 -7.97 -30.80
N GLY A 59 -30.55 -7.60 -31.43
CA GLY A 59 -30.57 -7.10 -32.81
C GLY A 59 -29.73 -5.82 -32.97
N ALA A 60 -29.95 -4.81 -32.13
CA ALA A 60 -29.22 -3.54 -32.18
C ALA A 60 -27.72 -3.72 -31.96
N ALA A 61 -27.31 -4.62 -31.07
CA ALA A 61 -25.91 -4.96 -30.81
C ALA A 61 -25.18 -5.53 -32.02
N THR A 62 -25.88 -6.21 -32.94
CA THR A 62 -25.27 -6.68 -34.20
C THR A 62 -25.06 -5.56 -35.22
N THR A 63 -25.83 -4.48 -35.12
CA THR A 63 -25.80 -3.37 -36.08
C THR A 63 -24.80 -2.28 -35.74
N ILE A 64 -24.46 -2.13 -34.46
CA ILE A 64 -23.60 -1.05 -33.96
C ILE A 64 -22.18 -1.58 -33.69
N GLY A 65 -21.17 -0.84 -34.16
CA GLY A 65 -19.77 -1.22 -33.96
C GLY A 65 -19.26 -0.97 -32.53
N ASN A 66 -19.86 -0.01 -31.83
CA ASN A 66 -19.49 0.37 -30.47
C ASN A 66 -20.62 0.07 -29.48
N ARG A 67 -20.35 -0.79 -28.50
CA ARG A 67 -21.31 -1.20 -27.48
C ARG A 67 -21.58 -0.10 -26.45
N GLU A 68 -20.63 0.82 -26.25
CA GLU A 68 -20.80 1.97 -25.35
C GLU A 68 -21.84 2.94 -25.93
N ASP A 69 -21.77 3.22 -27.23
CA ASP A 69 -22.74 4.10 -27.89
C ASP A 69 -24.15 3.52 -27.82
N LEU A 70 -24.30 2.18 -27.99
CA LEU A 70 -25.61 1.52 -27.83
C LEU A 70 -26.13 1.69 -26.41
N PHE A 71 -25.25 1.56 -25.43
CA PHE A 71 -25.60 1.73 -24.03
C PHE A 71 -26.12 3.15 -23.75
N TYR A 72 -25.42 4.19 -24.24
CA TYR A 72 -25.88 5.57 -24.09
C TYR A 72 -27.16 5.88 -24.87
N LEU A 73 -27.37 5.22 -26.02
CA LEU A 73 -28.54 5.45 -26.85
C LEU A 73 -29.80 4.76 -26.30
N VAL A 74 -29.67 3.56 -25.73
CA VAL A 74 -30.80 2.76 -25.19
C VAL A 74 -31.07 3.06 -23.72
N GLY A 75 -30.05 3.43 -22.96
CA GLY A 75 -30.16 3.68 -21.53
C GLY A 75 -31.01 4.90 -21.22
N ASN A 76 -32.19 4.68 -20.66
CA ASN A 76 -32.88 5.72 -19.91
C ASN A 76 -32.05 6.02 -18.65
N ASP A 77 -31.48 7.22 -18.67
CA ASP A 77 -30.52 7.79 -17.73
C ASP A 77 -29.16 7.08 -17.67
N GLY A 78 -28.11 7.81 -18.04
CA GLY A 78 -26.71 7.49 -17.70
C GLY A 78 -26.43 7.37 -16.19
N SER A 79 -27.46 7.36 -15.35
CA SER A 79 -27.42 7.05 -13.91
C SER A 79 -27.84 5.62 -13.55
N ALA A 80 -28.42 4.82 -14.47
CA ALA A 80 -28.88 3.46 -14.15
C ALA A 80 -27.82 2.36 -14.36
N ILE A 81 -26.74 2.63 -15.10
CA ILE A 81 -25.49 1.86 -14.97
C ILE A 81 -24.49 2.76 -14.28
N ARG A 82 -24.56 2.73 -12.93
CA ARG A 82 -23.33 2.48 -12.18
C ARG A 82 -22.62 1.41 -12.96
N ILE A 83 -21.49 1.78 -13.57
CA ILE A 83 -20.56 0.87 -14.22
C ILE A 83 -20.63 -0.40 -13.37
N HIS A 84 -21.15 -1.49 -13.94
CA HIS A 84 -20.76 -2.80 -13.44
C HIS A 84 -19.26 -2.94 -13.80
N ASN A 85 -18.40 -2.07 -13.24
CA ASN A 85 -17.44 -2.56 -12.30
C ASN A 85 -18.27 -3.57 -11.55
N THR A 86 -17.98 -4.86 -11.71
CA THR A 86 -17.97 -5.62 -10.49
C THR A 86 -17.27 -4.69 -9.50
N GLU A 87 -18.05 -4.03 -8.65
CA GLU A 87 -17.72 -3.93 -7.27
C GLU A 87 -17.52 -5.41 -6.90
N THR A 88 -16.39 -6.00 -7.35
CA THR A 88 -15.54 -6.81 -6.50
C THR A 88 -15.56 -5.96 -5.28
N ASP A 89 -16.41 -6.32 -4.31
CA ASP A 89 -16.69 -5.53 -3.13
C ASP A 89 -15.44 -4.73 -2.82
N ASN A 90 -15.41 -3.48 -3.29
CA ASN A 90 -14.27 -2.61 -3.06
C ASN A 90 -14.61 -1.99 -1.71
N LYS A 91 -14.93 -2.86 -0.72
CA LYS A 91 -14.15 -2.85 0.50
C LYS A 91 -12.74 -2.69 0.00
N THR A 92 -12.25 -1.46 0.07
CA THR A 92 -10.84 -1.14 0.01
C THR A 92 -10.21 -2.20 0.87
N LYS A 93 -9.73 -3.29 0.26
CA LYS A 93 -9.12 -4.40 1.00
C LYS A 93 -8.06 -3.66 1.77
N SER A 94 -8.22 -3.63 3.09
CA SER A 94 -7.32 -2.86 3.93
C SER A 94 -5.91 -3.28 3.54
N THR A 95 -4.93 -2.40 3.66
CA THR A 95 -3.53 -2.80 3.45
C THR A 95 -3.24 -4.11 4.18
N MET A 96 -3.85 -4.29 5.35
CA MET A 96 -3.83 -5.52 6.12
C MET A 96 -4.48 -6.73 5.44
N ASP A 97 -5.65 -6.58 4.81
CA ASP A 97 -6.32 -7.67 4.10
C ASP A 97 -5.50 -8.14 2.88
N THR A 98 -4.83 -7.21 2.19
CA THR A 98 -3.93 -7.56 1.07
C THR A 98 -2.66 -8.26 1.55
N ILE A 99 -2.12 -7.84 2.70
CA ILE A 99 -0.95 -8.48 3.32
C ILE A 99 -1.32 -9.88 3.80
N SER A 100 -2.46 -10.04 4.47
CA SER A 100 -2.96 -11.35 4.93
C SER A 100 -3.17 -12.31 3.76
N HIS A 101 -3.82 -11.86 2.69
CA HIS A 101 -4.02 -12.72 1.52
C HIS A 101 -2.70 -13.11 0.84
N PHE A 102 -1.72 -12.21 0.79
CA PHE A 102 -0.38 -12.52 0.28
C PHE A 102 0.35 -13.54 1.17
N LEU A 103 0.32 -13.36 2.49
CA LEU A 103 0.92 -14.29 3.45
C LEU A 103 0.22 -15.65 3.44
N ASP A 104 -1.08 -15.72 3.24
CA ASP A 104 -1.80 -17.00 3.14
C ASP A 104 -1.53 -17.73 1.81
N THR A 105 -1.32 -16.98 0.72
CA THR A 105 -1.13 -17.56 -0.62
C THR A 105 0.32 -17.95 -0.88
N PHE A 106 1.27 -17.20 -0.32
CA PHE A 106 2.71 -17.37 -0.57
C PHE A 106 3.54 -17.65 0.69
N GLY A 107 2.95 -17.54 1.88
CA GLY A 107 3.60 -17.95 3.12
C GLY A 107 3.52 -19.46 3.27
N ASN A 108 4.68 -20.11 3.24
CA ASN A 108 4.79 -21.48 3.70
C ASN A 108 4.70 -21.45 5.23
N ASN A 109 3.55 -21.84 5.79
CA ASN A 109 3.36 -22.02 7.23
C ASN A 109 3.97 -23.35 7.68
N ASP A 110 5.27 -23.53 7.48
CA ASP A 110 5.96 -24.68 8.07
C ASP A 110 6.33 -24.32 9.53
N ASP A 111 5.67 -24.97 10.48
CA ASP A 111 5.84 -24.73 11.92
C ASP A 111 7.28 -24.93 12.41
N ALA A 112 8.11 -25.63 11.63
CA ALA A 112 9.54 -25.77 11.89
C ALA A 112 10.32 -24.50 11.49
N GLU A 113 9.99 -23.91 10.33
CA GLU A 113 10.63 -22.69 9.83
C GLU A 113 10.22 -21.46 10.65
N THR A 114 8.94 -21.36 11.03
CA THR A 114 8.45 -20.26 11.89
C THR A 114 9.16 -20.26 13.23
N ARG A 115 9.33 -21.42 13.89
CA ARG A 115 10.10 -21.53 15.14
C ARG A 115 11.57 -21.16 14.95
N ALA A 116 12.19 -21.55 13.84
CA ALA A 116 13.59 -21.19 13.56
C ALA A 116 13.75 -19.68 13.31
N LEU A 117 12.79 -19.06 12.62
CA LEU A 117 12.74 -17.62 12.38
C LEU A 117 12.44 -16.84 13.67
N GLU A 118 11.52 -17.30 14.50
CA GLU A 118 11.22 -16.71 15.81
C GLU A 118 12.46 -16.71 16.71
N GLN A 119 13.18 -17.84 16.77
CA GLN A 119 14.45 -17.91 17.49
C GLN A 119 15.48 -16.91 16.94
N ARG A 120 15.54 -16.71 15.62
CA ARG A 120 16.52 -15.82 14.99
C ARG A 120 16.17 -14.33 15.07
N ILE A 121 14.88 -13.98 15.04
CA ILE A 121 14.40 -12.60 15.02
C ILE A 121 14.26 -12.05 16.44
N PHE A 122 13.71 -12.85 17.37
CA PHE A 122 13.41 -12.40 18.73
C PHE A 122 14.50 -12.80 19.74
N ASN A 123 15.39 -13.73 19.39
CA ASN A 123 16.57 -14.06 20.18
C ASN A 123 17.84 -14.16 19.30
N PRO A 124 18.23 -13.06 18.62
CA PRO A 124 19.31 -13.06 17.62
C PRO A 124 20.69 -13.36 18.23
N THR A 125 20.85 -13.18 19.54
CA THR A 125 22.01 -13.66 20.28
C THR A 125 21.71 -15.10 20.67
N PRO A 126 22.51 -16.11 20.28
CA PRO A 126 22.49 -17.35 21.05
C PRO A 126 22.65 -16.91 22.50
N ASP A 127 21.74 -17.32 23.39
CA ASP A 127 21.82 -16.94 24.79
C ASP A 127 23.12 -17.54 25.34
N TYR A 128 24.19 -16.78 25.16
CA TYR A 128 25.56 -17.20 25.42
C TYR A 128 25.70 -17.46 26.90
N ALA A 129 24.88 -16.80 27.73
CA ALA A 129 24.76 -17.09 29.15
C ALA A 129 24.12 -18.47 29.38
N GLN A 130 23.08 -18.86 28.65
CA GLN A 130 22.55 -20.24 28.72
C GLN A 130 23.51 -21.29 28.17
N LEU A 131 24.24 -20.98 27.08
CA LEU A 131 25.22 -21.90 26.49
C LEU A 131 26.41 -22.10 27.45
N LEU A 132 26.94 -21.02 28.03
CA LEU A 132 27.98 -21.09 29.06
C LEU A 132 27.47 -21.79 30.32
N ALA A 133 26.24 -21.51 30.79
CA ALA A 133 25.67 -22.20 31.94
C ALA A 133 25.53 -23.72 31.70
N LYS A 134 25.15 -24.12 30.49
CA LYS A 134 25.03 -25.53 30.09
C LYS A 134 26.40 -26.21 29.90
N GLU A 135 27.40 -25.48 29.41
CA GLU A 135 28.79 -25.95 29.34
C GLU A 135 29.40 -26.07 30.74
N GLU A 136 29.14 -25.13 31.65
CA GLU A 136 29.55 -25.18 33.06
C GLU A 136 28.93 -26.37 33.80
N GLU A 137 27.64 -26.67 33.57
CA GLU A 137 26.98 -27.87 34.12
C GLU A 137 27.54 -29.19 33.55
N LYS A 138 28.09 -29.15 32.34
CA LYS A 138 28.68 -30.33 31.68
C LYS A 138 30.15 -30.51 32.02
N SER A 139 30.81 -29.44 32.45
CA SER A 139 32.22 -29.39 32.86
C SER A 139 32.35 -29.62 34.37
N GLU A 140 31.76 -30.71 34.87
CA GLU A 140 32.03 -31.13 36.25
C GLU A 140 33.40 -31.83 36.29
N PRO A 141 34.27 -31.55 37.28
CA PRO A 141 35.50 -32.30 37.46
C PRO A 141 35.18 -33.76 37.76
N GLU A 142 35.60 -34.69 36.90
CA GLU A 142 35.45 -36.13 37.14
C GLU A 142 36.42 -36.59 38.24
N GLU A 143 35.91 -37.09 39.37
CA GLU A 143 36.70 -37.53 40.54
C GLU A 143 37.64 -38.75 40.30
N ASN A 144 37.74 -39.29 39.07
CA ASN A 144 38.39 -40.57 38.79
C ASN A 144 39.60 -40.50 37.83
N GLY A 145 40.24 -39.34 37.69
CA GLY A 145 41.51 -39.17 36.98
C GLY A 145 42.71 -39.04 37.92
N GLU A 146 43.92 -39.36 37.45
CA GLU A 146 45.18 -39.04 38.15
C GLU A 146 45.38 -37.51 38.19
N GLU A 147 44.84 -36.85 39.23
CA GLU A 147 44.94 -35.40 39.40
C GLU A 147 46.21 -34.96 40.15
N SER A 148 46.86 -33.90 39.67
CA SER A 148 47.96 -33.24 40.37
C SER A 148 47.47 -32.56 41.66
N GLU A 149 48.36 -32.31 42.63
CA GLU A 149 47.98 -31.62 43.87
C GLU A 149 47.42 -30.22 43.61
N HIS A 150 47.88 -29.54 42.56
CA HIS A 150 47.33 -28.25 42.13
C HIS A 150 45.91 -28.37 41.58
N ASP A 151 45.62 -29.43 40.82
CA ASP A 151 44.29 -29.66 40.24
C ASP A 151 43.27 -29.93 41.36
N ARG A 152 43.67 -30.69 42.39
CA ARG A 152 42.83 -30.91 43.59
C ARG A 152 42.49 -29.63 44.35
N LEU A 153 43.45 -28.70 44.44
CA LEU A 153 43.22 -27.40 45.09
C LEU A 153 42.29 -26.51 44.26
N ILE A 154 42.46 -26.50 42.93
CA ILE A 154 41.62 -25.75 41.99
C ILE A 154 40.20 -26.31 42.01
N ASN A 155 40.02 -27.63 41.94
CA ASN A 155 38.72 -28.28 42.00
C ASN A 155 38.01 -28.00 43.32
N LYS A 156 38.72 -28.08 44.46
CA LYS A 156 38.15 -27.72 45.77
C LYS A 156 37.74 -26.25 45.85
N PHE A 157 38.49 -25.35 45.21
CA PHE A 157 38.17 -23.93 45.14
C PHE A 157 36.92 -23.67 44.29
N ILE A 158 36.83 -24.29 43.11
CA ILE A 158 35.67 -24.21 42.21
C ILE A 158 34.41 -24.74 42.90
N THR A 159 34.47 -25.92 43.52
CA THR A 159 33.33 -26.51 44.27
C THR A 159 32.86 -25.61 45.41
N ARG A 160 33.79 -25.01 46.16
CA ARG A 160 33.46 -24.06 47.24
C ARG A 160 32.81 -22.78 46.72
N SER A 161 33.30 -22.24 45.59
CA SER A 161 32.76 -21.03 44.98
C SER A 161 31.31 -21.22 44.50
N ARG A 162 30.98 -22.40 43.99
CA ARG A 162 29.63 -22.75 43.51
C ARG A 162 28.63 -22.91 44.65
N GLN A 163 29.05 -23.52 45.77
CA GLN A 163 28.25 -23.59 47.01
C GLN A 163 27.91 -22.20 47.59
N GLN A 164 28.73 -21.20 47.30
CA GLN A 164 28.53 -19.81 47.74
C GLN A 164 27.96 -18.89 46.65
N SER A 165 27.36 -19.44 45.59
CA SER A 165 26.73 -18.68 44.49
C SER A 165 27.65 -17.62 43.86
N GLY A 166 28.95 -17.93 43.69
CA GLY A 166 29.93 -17.03 43.09
C GLY A 166 30.38 -15.86 43.97
N ARG A 167 30.05 -15.87 45.28
CA ARG A 167 30.50 -14.83 46.23
C ARG A 167 31.81 -15.23 46.88
N PHE A 168 32.90 -14.59 46.49
CA PHE A 168 34.18 -14.70 47.20
C PHE A 168 34.23 -13.74 48.39
N PRO A 169 34.90 -14.10 49.50
CA PRO A 169 35.30 -13.11 50.49
C PRO A 169 36.25 -12.12 49.79
N SER A 170 35.80 -10.88 49.64
CA SER A 170 36.66 -9.78 49.19
C SER A 170 37.77 -9.62 50.22
N THR A 171 39.02 -9.61 49.78
CA THR A 171 40.16 -9.16 50.58
C THR A 171 40.03 -7.64 50.79
N ALA A 172 39.04 -7.24 51.57
CA ALA A 172 38.83 -5.86 52.01
C ALA A 172 39.72 -5.49 53.22
N ASP A 173 40.69 -6.34 53.58
CA ASP A 173 41.61 -6.09 54.70
C ASP A 173 43.09 -5.99 54.27
N ASN A 174 43.41 -5.88 52.97
CA ASN A 174 44.80 -5.60 52.55
C ASN A 174 44.86 -4.64 51.35
N ASP A 175 44.50 -3.39 51.59
CA ASP A 175 44.79 -2.27 50.70
C ASP A 175 46.27 -1.83 50.87
N ALA A 176 47.15 -2.39 50.06
CA ALA A 176 48.42 -1.77 49.73
C ALA A 176 48.82 -2.15 48.29
N ASP A 177 48.91 -1.13 47.44
CA ASP A 177 49.39 -1.13 46.05
C ASP A 177 48.54 -1.84 44.99
N ARG A 178 47.83 -1.02 44.17
CA ARG A 178 47.91 -1.10 42.70
C ARG A 178 47.26 0.11 42.01
N GLN A 179 48.05 0.76 41.15
CA GLN A 179 47.75 1.95 40.35
C GLN A 179 46.73 1.66 39.25
N ALA A 180 45.79 2.58 39.03
CA ALA A 180 44.80 2.55 37.96
C ALA A 180 44.81 3.91 37.25
N ASP A 181 45.44 3.98 36.07
CA ASP A 181 45.42 5.19 35.24
C ASP A 181 45.77 4.82 33.78
N GLU A 182 44.81 4.32 32.98
CA GLU A 182 44.99 4.25 31.50
C GLU A 182 43.75 3.88 30.63
N VAL A 183 42.51 4.25 30.98
CA VAL A 183 41.33 3.88 30.13
C VAL A 183 40.42 5.03 29.68
N ALA A 184 40.81 6.29 29.88
CA ALA A 184 39.92 7.43 29.63
C ALA A 184 40.04 8.10 28.25
N GLU A 185 41.01 7.75 27.40
CA GLU A 185 41.33 8.57 26.21
C GLU A 185 40.66 8.13 24.88
N GLU A 186 40.02 6.96 24.82
CA GLU A 186 39.52 6.38 23.55
C GLU A 186 38.05 6.69 23.20
N VAL A 187 37.37 7.59 23.91
CA VAL A 187 35.95 7.93 23.65
C VAL A 187 35.78 9.28 22.92
N ALA A 188 36.85 10.03 22.70
CA ALA A 188 36.78 11.40 22.15
C ALA A 188 36.76 11.51 20.61
N ARG A 189 36.83 10.39 19.86
CA ARG A 189 37.07 10.41 18.39
C ARG A 189 35.85 10.12 17.50
N ALA A 190 34.62 10.23 18.01
CA ALA A 190 33.43 10.14 17.17
C ALA A 190 33.16 11.48 16.45
N PRO A 191 32.99 11.50 15.11
CA PRO A 191 32.65 12.72 14.39
C PRO A 191 31.21 13.15 14.75
N LYS A 192 31.06 14.40 15.20
CA LYS A 192 29.75 15.03 15.44
C LYS A 192 29.03 15.27 14.10
N PRO A 193 27.70 15.07 14.01
CA PRO A 193 26.95 15.33 12.79
C PRO A 193 26.99 16.82 12.42
N THR A 194 27.34 17.10 11.17
CA THR A 194 27.55 18.41 10.57
C THR A 194 26.26 19.25 10.54
N ALA A 195 26.41 20.56 10.76
CA ALA A 195 25.39 21.61 10.77
C ALA A 195 24.72 21.84 9.38
N PRO A 196 23.62 22.63 9.27
CA PRO A 196 22.71 22.60 8.13
C PRO A 196 23.31 23.26 6.88
N VAL A 197 23.14 22.58 5.75
CA VAL A 197 23.57 23.01 4.41
C VAL A 197 22.58 24.05 3.87
N THR A 198 23.09 25.06 3.17
CA THR A 198 22.35 26.18 2.55
C THR A 198 21.35 25.71 1.47
N ASP A 199 20.18 26.36 1.44
CA ASP A 199 18.92 25.91 0.80
C ASP A 199 18.85 26.01 -0.75
N ASP A 200 19.87 26.51 -1.46
CA ASP A 200 19.70 27.01 -2.83
C ASP A 200 20.32 26.15 -3.96
N ASP A 201 20.90 24.98 -3.66
CA ASP A 201 21.45 24.13 -4.71
C ASP A 201 20.33 23.32 -5.41
N PRO A 202 20.05 23.55 -6.72
CA PRO A 202 19.02 22.83 -7.45
C PRO A 202 19.32 21.32 -7.56
N SER A 203 20.60 20.93 -7.38
CA SER A 203 21.04 19.53 -7.36
C SER A 203 20.64 18.78 -6.08
N LEU A 204 20.26 19.48 -5.00
CA LEU A 204 19.80 18.87 -3.75
C LEU A 204 18.27 18.69 -3.70
N LEU A 205 17.56 19.21 -4.71
CA LEU A 205 16.12 19.13 -4.79
C LEU A 205 15.69 17.71 -5.13
N SER A 206 14.97 17.09 -4.20
CA SER A 206 14.51 15.71 -4.31
C SER A 206 13.09 15.56 -3.76
N GLU A 207 12.40 14.52 -4.23
CA GLU A 207 11.04 14.22 -3.79
C GLU A 207 10.99 13.91 -2.29
N SER A 208 12.02 13.24 -1.76
CA SER A 208 12.17 12.97 -0.32
C SER A 208 12.29 14.27 0.48
N LEU A 209 13.04 15.24 -0.01
CA LEU A 209 13.16 16.57 0.60
C LEU A 209 11.81 17.30 0.59
N ALA A 210 11.08 17.28 -0.53
CA ALA A 210 9.72 17.84 -0.59
C ALA A 210 8.78 17.19 0.43
N LYS A 211 8.85 15.86 0.60
CA LYS A 211 8.05 15.11 1.58
C LYS A 211 8.37 15.50 3.03
N ILE A 212 9.64 15.80 3.33
CA ILE A 212 10.04 16.34 4.64
C ILE A 212 9.40 17.72 4.86
N TYR A 213 9.46 18.62 3.86
CA TYR A 213 8.85 19.94 3.96
C TYR A 213 7.32 19.90 4.13
N ILE A 214 6.63 18.95 3.49
CA ILE A 214 5.18 18.72 3.70
C ILE A 214 4.90 18.32 5.15
N ARG A 215 5.68 17.39 5.71
CA ARG A 215 5.54 16.97 7.12
C ARG A 215 5.79 18.12 8.11
N GLN A 216 6.66 19.06 7.74
CA GLN A 216 6.94 20.26 8.52
C GLN A 216 5.91 21.39 8.31
N HIS A 217 4.81 21.14 7.58
CA HIS A 217 3.81 22.16 7.21
C HIS A 217 4.34 23.34 6.38
N LYS A 218 5.55 23.23 5.81
CA LYS A 218 6.15 24.27 4.96
C LYS A 218 5.76 24.04 3.50
N PHE A 219 4.48 24.21 3.19
CA PHE A 219 3.92 23.84 1.88
C PHE A 219 4.42 24.70 0.73
N ALA A 220 4.75 25.98 0.97
CA ALA A 220 5.30 26.88 -0.05
C ALA A 220 6.65 26.38 -0.59
N LYS A 221 7.58 26.02 0.31
CA LYS A 221 8.88 25.44 -0.07
C LYS A 221 8.71 24.08 -0.75
N ALA A 222 7.83 23.22 -0.24
CA ALA A 222 7.56 21.93 -0.87
C ALA A 222 7.02 22.08 -2.32
N LEU A 223 6.17 23.08 -2.56
CA LEU A 223 5.62 23.38 -3.89
C LEU A 223 6.72 23.78 -4.88
N GLU A 224 7.66 24.63 -4.46
CA GLU A 224 8.79 25.05 -5.28
C GLU A 224 9.68 23.86 -5.70
N ILE A 225 10.00 22.97 -4.75
CA ILE A 225 10.79 21.75 -5.01
C ILE A 225 10.06 20.82 -6.01
N ILE A 226 8.75 20.63 -5.85
CA ILE A 226 7.97 19.78 -6.76
C ILE A 226 7.86 20.41 -8.16
N GLN A 227 7.81 21.73 -8.27
CA GLN A 227 7.82 22.43 -9.55
C GLN A 227 9.17 22.36 -10.27
N SER A 228 10.29 22.46 -9.54
CA SER A 228 11.61 22.29 -10.16
C SER A 228 11.84 20.85 -10.62
N LEU A 229 11.38 19.87 -9.84
CA LEU A 229 11.41 18.45 -10.23
C LEU A 229 10.56 18.16 -11.47
N SER A 230 9.42 18.82 -11.64
CA SER A 230 8.56 18.59 -12.81
C SER A 230 9.18 19.06 -14.13
N LEU A 231 10.01 20.12 -14.07
CA LEU A 231 10.78 20.63 -15.20
C LEU A 231 11.89 19.65 -15.61
N ASN A 232 12.52 19.00 -14.63
CA ASN A 232 13.61 18.04 -14.87
C ASN A 232 13.11 16.64 -15.29
N TYR A 233 11.89 16.26 -14.91
CA TYR A 233 11.34 14.91 -15.13
C TYR A 233 9.98 14.96 -15.86
N SER A 234 9.98 15.39 -17.11
CA SER A 234 8.77 15.57 -17.93
C SER A 234 7.95 14.28 -18.15
N GLU A 235 8.60 13.11 -18.09
CA GLU A 235 7.94 11.79 -18.24
C GLU A 235 6.87 11.55 -17.15
N LYS A 236 7.04 12.15 -15.97
CA LYS A 236 6.11 12.04 -14.83
C LYS A 236 5.19 13.26 -14.69
N SER A 237 4.88 13.95 -15.79
CA SER A 237 4.08 15.19 -15.77
C SER A 237 2.74 15.06 -15.06
N ILE A 238 2.01 13.96 -15.28
CA ILE A 238 0.70 13.70 -14.64
C ILE A 238 0.85 13.61 -13.11
N TYR A 239 1.86 12.87 -12.64
CA TYR A 239 2.15 12.73 -11.22
C TYR A 239 2.45 14.07 -10.54
N PHE A 240 3.30 14.88 -11.16
CA PHE A 240 3.63 16.20 -10.63
C PHE A 240 2.45 17.16 -10.67
N ALA A 241 1.58 17.09 -11.68
CA ALA A 241 0.37 17.89 -11.74
C ALA A 241 -0.56 17.62 -10.54
N ASP A 242 -0.73 16.35 -10.17
CA ASP A 242 -1.52 15.97 -9.00
C ASP A 242 -0.89 16.41 -7.68
N GLN A 243 0.43 16.22 -7.52
CA GLN A 243 1.19 16.69 -6.36
C GLN A 243 1.06 18.22 -6.17
N ILE A 244 1.19 18.98 -7.26
CA ILE A 244 1.05 20.45 -7.23
C ILE A 244 -0.37 20.85 -6.85
N ARG A 245 -1.40 20.19 -7.42
CA ARG A 245 -2.81 20.45 -7.08
C ARG A 245 -3.08 20.19 -5.59
N PHE A 246 -2.54 19.09 -5.06
CA PHE A 246 -2.66 18.74 -3.64
C PHE A 246 -2.01 19.79 -2.73
N LEU A 247 -0.76 20.18 -3.03
CA LEU A 247 -0.02 21.21 -2.28
C LEU A 247 -0.72 22.56 -2.29
N LYS A 248 -1.27 23.00 -3.44
CA LYS A 248 -2.06 24.24 -3.52
C LYS A 248 -3.28 24.21 -2.60
N LYS A 249 -3.99 23.08 -2.56
CA LYS A 249 -5.16 22.90 -1.68
C LYS A 249 -4.76 22.92 -0.20
N LEU A 250 -3.60 22.36 0.15
CA LEU A 250 -3.08 22.42 1.52
C LEU A 250 -2.75 23.86 1.96
N ILE A 251 -2.09 24.63 1.08
CA ILE A 251 -1.80 26.05 1.34
C ILE A 251 -3.10 26.85 1.56
N GLU A 252 -4.12 26.60 0.73
CA GLU A 252 -5.41 27.28 0.87
C GLU A 252 -6.09 26.92 2.19
N ASN A 253 -6.11 25.63 2.56
CA ASN A 253 -6.65 25.16 3.84
C ASN A 253 -5.93 25.79 5.05
N GLU A 254 -4.60 25.88 4.98
CA GLU A 254 -3.80 26.53 6.02
C GLU A 254 -4.18 28.00 6.17
N LYS A 255 -4.30 28.75 5.06
CA LYS A 255 -4.76 30.15 5.07
C LYS A 255 -6.15 30.31 5.70
N TYR A 256 -7.10 29.43 5.36
CA TYR A 256 -8.43 29.46 5.98
C TYR A 256 -8.41 29.18 7.48
N LYS A 257 -7.51 28.30 7.96
CA LYS A 257 -7.35 28.04 9.40
C LYS A 257 -6.77 29.26 10.13
N GLN A 258 -5.78 29.92 9.54
CA GLN A 258 -5.17 31.13 10.10
C GLN A 258 -6.17 32.30 10.16
N ASN A 259 -7.04 32.45 9.16
CA ASN A 259 -8.05 33.52 9.13
C ASN A 259 -9.27 33.27 10.05
N LYS A 260 -9.40 32.08 10.63
CA LYS A 260 -10.52 31.69 11.50
C LYS A 260 -10.16 31.72 12.99
N GLN A 261 -8.87 31.85 13.31
CA GLN A 261 -8.36 32.11 14.67
C GLN A 261 -8.30 33.61 14.92
#